data_AF-A0A3L6JFK6-F1
#
_entry.id   AF-A0A3L6JFK6-F1
#
_cell.length_a   1.000
_cell.length_b   1.000
_cell.length_c   1.000
_cell.angle_alpha   90.00
_cell.angle_beta   90.00
_cell.angle_gamma   90.00
#
_symmetry.space_group_name_H-M   'P 1'
#
loop_
_entity.id
_entity.type
_entity.pdbx_description
1 polymer ?
#
loop_
_entity_poly.entity_id
_entity_poly.type
_entity_poly.pdbx_seq_one_letter_code
_entity_poly.pdbx_strand_id
1 'polypeptide(L)'
;MEIQVVLSKGRYVLPALFCLVIGGSALQIIYLVTVGLPSGSTMSIMGLTMPSFIVLLLGISLPVLFAEYFLFAVPIASMFLFVNRAVKAASYEMNIMNIGPVFAGRHIIRRAAAPALFSVASASMLREVIAGYLAIGPFPESPFLGEAALSLMSALIFMPIALLIFMPTWVLNDSGIVTHLKTSKLEVRQCPDTQGVGRWVSNIFGGYALIAFPITMFTTYIYGPYFAADVVPTLPELLGALTLVVGVPLFVMAFIVPVVVVNEHSQDRIRRKMGHLAIKLGATVVEKEAIKKTTRVSTEGILAESAGKEIVSSAKTVDLEKKLKLERQEITISQKGVRVRKEAKDKKDKKR
;
A
#
# COMPACT_ATOMS: atom_id res chain seq x y z
N MET A 1 3.55 -18.74 -21.10
CA MET A 1 2.41 -18.05 -20.46
C MET A 1 1.99 -18.75 -19.15
N GLU A 2 2.03 -20.08 -19.07
CA GLU A 2 1.60 -20.84 -17.87
C GLU A 2 2.42 -20.60 -16.59
N ILE A 3 3.73 -20.40 -16.67
CA ILE A 3 4.56 -20.15 -15.47
C ILE A 3 4.18 -18.82 -14.77
N GLN A 4 3.69 -17.83 -15.51
CA GLN A 4 3.18 -16.58 -14.91
C GLN A 4 1.84 -16.77 -14.19
N VAL A 5 1.03 -17.76 -14.60
CA VAL A 5 -0.29 -18.04 -14.01
C VAL A 5 -0.15 -18.76 -12.65
N VAL A 6 0.85 -19.64 -12.50
CA VAL A 6 1.09 -20.36 -11.22
C VAL A 6 1.65 -19.42 -10.14
N LEU A 7 2.57 -18.50 -10.51
CA LEU A 7 3.08 -17.45 -9.61
C LEU A 7 1.99 -16.46 -9.16
N SER A 8 0.90 -16.34 -9.93
CA SER A 8 -0.21 -15.43 -9.63
C SER A 8 -1.04 -15.87 -8.41
N LYS A 9 -1.25 -17.17 -8.19
CA LYS A 9 -2.11 -17.63 -7.08
C LYS A 9 -1.43 -17.58 -5.71
N GLY A 10 -0.12 -17.83 -5.65
CA GLY A 10 0.66 -17.81 -4.40
C GLY A 10 0.73 -16.44 -3.71
N ARG A 11 0.46 -15.35 -4.44
CA ARG A 11 0.58 -13.98 -3.92
C ARG A 11 -0.44 -13.65 -2.82
N TYR A 12 -1.56 -14.37 -2.77
CA TYR A 12 -2.62 -14.15 -1.78
C TYR A 12 -2.48 -15.01 -0.53
N VAL A 13 -1.61 -16.03 -0.55
CA VAL A 13 -1.40 -16.93 0.59
C VAL A 13 -0.90 -16.17 1.81
N LEU A 14 0.10 -15.28 1.62
CA LEU A 14 0.66 -14.50 2.72
C LEU A 14 -0.36 -13.51 3.32
N PRO A 15 -1.08 -12.68 2.52
CA PRO A 15 -2.19 -11.87 3.04
C PRO A 15 -3.27 -12.69 3.77
N ALA A 16 -3.68 -13.85 3.22
CA ALA A 16 -4.68 -14.70 3.85
C ALA A 16 -4.20 -15.26 5.21
N LEU A 17 -2.97 -15.78 5.27
CA LEU A 17 -2.35 -16.22 6.52
C LEU A 17 -2.23 -15.07 7.52
N PHE A 18 -1.86 -13.88 7.08
CA PHE A 18 -1.80 -12.69 7.93
C PHE A 18 -3.18 -12.38 8.54
N CYS A 19 -4.24 -12.33 7.73
CA CYS A 19 -5.60 -12.11 8.22
C CYS A 19 -6.06 -13.21 9.19
N LEU A 20 -5.81 -14.48 8.87
CA LEU A 20 -6.24 -15.61 9.71
C LEU A 20 -5.51 -15.62 11.05
N VAL A 21 -4.18 -15.48 11.05
CA VAL A 21 -3.36 -15.56 12.26
C VAL A 21 -3.57 -14.32 13.12
N ILE A 22 -3.41 -13.12 12.57
CA ILE A 22 -3.51 -11.87 13.34
C ILE A 22 -4.96 -11.56 13.69
N GLY A 23 -5.87 -11.68 12.73
CA GLY A 23 -7.31 -11.48 12.96
C GLY A 23 -7.86 -12.51 13.93
N GLY A 24 -7.52 -13.79 13.77
CA GLY A 24 -7.95 -14.86 14.69
C GLY A 24 -7.40 -14.68 16.10
N SER A 25 -6.11 -14.34 16.25
CA SER A 25 -5.50 -14.09 17.57
C SER A 25 -6.17 -12.92 18.28
N ALA A 26 -6.46 -11.84 17.57
CA ALA A 26 -7.12 -10.69 18.16
C ALA A 26 -8.59 -10.95 18.47
N LEU A 27 -9.33 -11.68 17.62
CA LEU A 27 -10.69 -12.15 17.95
C LEU A 27 -10.69 -12.98 19.23
N GLN A 28 -9.68 -13.84 19.41
CA GLN A 28 -9.52 -14.62 20.62
C GLN A 28 -9.23 -13.73 21.84
N ILE A 29 -8.34 -12.74 21.72
CA ILE A 29 -8.05 -11.79 22.81
C ILE A 29 -9.30 -11.01 23.17
N ILE A 30 -10.01 -10.45 22.19
CA ILE A 30 -11.28 -9.76 22.39
C ILE A 30 -12.23 -10.68 23.15
N TYR A 31 -12.43 -11.91 22.68
CA TYR A 31 -13.31 -12.88 23.32
C TYR A 31 -12.92 -13.15 24.78
N LEU A 32 -11.64 -13.37 25.07
CA LEU A 32 -11.15 -13.61 26.43
C LEU A 32 -11.37 -12.40 27.35
N VAL A 33 -11.07 -11.19 26.85
CA VAL A 33 -11.35 -9.93 27.56
C VAL A 33 -12.83 -9.82 27.88
N THR A 34 -13.62 -10.10 26.86
CA THR A 34 -15.05 -9.90 26.83
C THR A 34 -15.80 -10.84 27.79
N VAL A 35 -15.40 -12.12 27.87
CA VAL A 35 -15.97 -13.09 28.79
C VAL A 35 -15.54 -12.82 30.24
N GLY A 36 -14.39 -12.17 30.43
CA GLY A 36 -13.92 -11.74 31.74
C GLY A 36 -14.59 -10.48 32.28
N LEU A 37 -15.37 -9.76 31.48
CA LEU A 37 -16.07 -8.55 31.93
C LEU A 37 -17.37 -8.92 32.69
N PRO A 38 -17.68 -8.25 33.82
CA PRO A 38 -18.92 -8.48 34.55
C PRO A 38 -20.15 -8.26 33.66
N SER A 39 -21.15 -9.12 33.77
CA SER A 39 -22.39 -9.08 32.96
C SER A 39 -23.20 -7.79 33.11
N GLY A 40 -22.91 -6.97 34.14
CA GLY A 40 -23.49 -5.64 34.34
C GLY A 40 -22.84 -4.52 33.53
N SER A 41 -21.75 -4.78 32.80
CA SER A 41 -21.12 -3.83 31.87
C SER A 41 -21.89 -3.75 30.54
N THR A 42 -23.15 -3.30 30.62
CA THR A 42 -23.98 -3.02 29.44
C THR A 42 -23.63 -1.64 28.88
N MET A 43 -23.45 -1.54 27.56
CA MET A 43 -23.42 -0.23 26.93
C MET A 43 -24.85 0.30 26.80
N SER A 44 -25.05 1.54 27.22
CA SER A 44 -26.37 2.20 27.22
C SER A 44 -27.01 2.28 25.83
N ILE A 45 -26.21 2.28 24.76
CA ILE A 45 -26.68 2.66 23.42
C ILE A 45 -27.66 1.66 22.79
N MET A 46 -27.67 0.38 23.17
CA MET A 46 -28.60 -0.61 22.57
C MET A 46 -29.00 -1.74 23.52
N GLY A 47 -28.67 -1.65 24.82
CA GLY A 47 -28.83 -2.77 25.75
C GLY A 47 -27.96 -3.99 25.39
N LEU A 48 -27.04 -3.84 24.44
CA LEU A 48 -26.09 -4.88 24.05
C LEU A 48 -24.96 -4.93 25.08
N THR A 49 -24.54 -6.15 25.39
CA THR A 49 -23.28 -6.36 26.10
C THR A 49 -22.12 -5.89 25.21
N MET A 50 -21.06 -5.35 25.83
CA MET A 50 -19.79 -5.04 25.15
C MET A 50 -19.33 -6.18 24.21
N PRO A 51 -19.37 -7.47 24.63
CA PRO A 51 -19.20 -8.63 23.77
C PRO A 51 -19.94 -8.56 22.43
N SER A 52 -21.26 -8.47 22.52
CA SER A 52 -22.15 -8.58 21.38
C SER A 52 -21.99 -7.38 20.46
N PHE A 53 -21.72 -6.20 21.03
CA PHE A 53 -21.46 -5.01 20.24
C PHE A 53 -20.14 -5.09 19.46
N ILE A 54 -19.06 -5.60 20.05
CA ILE A 54 -17.79 -5.79 19.34
C ILE A 54 -17.98 -6.80 18.19
N VAL A 55 -18.61 -7.94 18.46
CA VAL A 55 -18.88 -8.94 17.43
C VAL A 55 -19.77 -8.38 16.32
N LEU A 56 -20.78 -7.58 16.67
CA LEU A 56 -21.65 -6.88 15.71
C LEU A 56 -20.86 -5.89 14.85
N LEU A 57 -20.02 -5.04 15.46
CA LEU A 57 -19.15 -4.11 14.75
C LEU A 57 -18.22 -4.84 13.78
N LEU A 58 -17.61 -5.94 14.22
CA LEU A 58 -16.72 -6.75 13.38
C LEU A 58 -17.49 -7.37 12.20
N GLY A 59 -18.66 -7.96 12.48
CA GLY A 59 -19.52 -8.57 11.47
C GLY A 59 -20.03 -7.57 10.42
N ILE A 60 -20.40 -6.35 10.84
CA ILE A 60 -20.88 -5.29 9.96
C ILE A 60 -19.72 -4.58 9.23
N SER A 61 -18.54 -4.50 9.85
CA SER A 61 -17.41 -3.75 9.29
C SER A 61 -17.03 -4.26 7.90
N LEU A 62 -16.86 -5.57 7.70
CA LEU A 62 -16.44 -6.11 6.40
C LEU A 62 -17.41 -5.76 5.25
N PRO A 63 -18.74 -6.02 5.35
CA PRO A 63 -19.70 -5.58 4.35
C PRO A 63 -19.67 -4.07 4.08
N VAL A 64 -19.58 -3.25 5.14
CA VAL A 64 -19.51 -1.79 5.02
C VAL A 64 -18.26 -1.37 4.27
N LEU A 65 -17.09 -1.95 4.58
CA LEU A 65 -15.84 -1.65 3.89
C LEU A 65 -15.87 -2.04 2.40
N PHE A 66 -16.51 -3.16 2.06
CA PHE A 66 -16.69 -3.55 0.66
C PHE A 66 -17.66 -2.62 -0.07
N ALA A 67 -18.79 -2.27 0.56
CA ALA A 67 -19.73 -1.31 0.00
C ALA A 67 -19.05 0.05 -0.22
N GLU A 68 -18.29 0.51 0.77
CA GLU A 68 -17.55 1.77 0.71
C GLU A 68 -16.57 1.81 -0.47
N TYR A 69 -15.84 0.71 -0.68
CA TYR A 69 -14.94 0.58 -1.82
C TYR A 69 -15.67 0.77 -3.16
N PHE A 70 -16.77 0.04 -3.38
CA PHE A 70 -17.48 0.09 -4.67
C PHE A 70 -18.26 1.38 -4.87
N LEU A 71 -18.83 1.95 -3.81
CA LEU A 71 -19.68 3.13 -3.87
C LEU A 71 -18.88 4.43 -3.89
N PHE A 72 -17.81 4.55 -3.08
CA PHE A 72 -17.15 5.83 -2.84
C PHE A 72 -15.74 5.92 -3.42
N ALA A 73 -14.95 4.84 -3.44
CA ALA A 73 -13.54 4.94 -3.83
C ALA A 73 -13.34 5.49 -5.26
N VAL A 74 -14.14 5.01 -6.22
CA VAL A 74 -14.04 5.43 -7.63
C VAL A 74 -14.55 6.86 -7.87
N PRO A 75 -15.72 7.27 -7.35
CA PRO A 75 -16.15 8.67 -7.45
C PRO A 75 -15.18 9.65 -6.79
N ILE A 76 -14.69 9.35 -5.59
CA ILE A 76 -13.73 10.22 -4.90
C ILE A 76 -12.40 10.26 -5.66
N ALA A 77 -11.92 9.14 -6.21
CA ALA A 77 -10.72 9.12 -7.05
C ALA A 77 -10.89 10.01 -8.29
N SER A 78 -12.08 9.99 -8.90
CA SER A 78 -12.43 10.84 -10.04
C SER A 78 -12.40 12.32 -9.66
N MET A 79 -12.94 12.67 -8.49
CA MET A 79 -12.89 14.02 -7.93
C MET A 79 -11.44 14.47 -7.67
N PHE A 80 -10.62 13.63 -7.03
CA PHE A 80 -9.21 13.92 -6.78
C PHE A 80 -8.42 14.15 -8.07
N LEU A 81 -8.72 13.39 -9.12
CA LEU A 81 -8.11 13.58 -10.42
C LEU A 81 -8.49 14.93 -11.04
N PHE A 82 -9.77 15.30 -10.97
CA PHE A 82 -10.25 16.61 -11.44
C PHE A 82 -9.60 17.77 -10.68
N VAL A 83 -9.59 17.71 -9.35
CA VAL A 83 -8.98 18.74 -8.49
C VAL A 83 -7.48 18.84 -8.77
N ASN A 84 -6.77 17.72 -8.84
CA ASN A 84 -5.34 17.73 -9.13
C ASN A 84 -5.04 18.30 -10.53
N ARG A 85 -5.88 18.00 -11.52
CA ARG A 85 -5.77 18.61 -12.86
C ARG A 85 -5.96 20.12 -12.78
N ALA A 86 -6.99 20.60 -12.07
CA ALA A 86 -7.24 22.04 -11.93
C ALA A 86 -6.08 22.76 -11.23
N VAL A 87 -5.59 22.22 -10.10
CA VAL A 87 -4.53 22.83 -9.29
C VAL A 87 -3.17 22.78 -9.99
N LYS A 88 -2.83 21.66 -10.66
CA LYS A 88 -1.51 21.46 -11.26
C LYS A 88 -1.44 21.73 -12.77
N ALA A 89 -2.53 22.15 -13.42
CA ALA A 89 -2.59 22.38 -14.87
C ALA A 89 -1.50 23.33 -15.40
N ALA A 90 -1.10 24.33 -14.63
CA ALA A 90 -0.12 25.32 -15.06
C ALA A 90 1.28 24.72 -15.23
N SER A 91 1.73 23.92 -14.25
CA SER A 91 3.12 23.45 -14.16
C SER A 91 3.31 21.99 -14.58
N TYR A 92 2.26 21.18 -14.53
CA TYR A 92 2.33 19.75 -14.77
C TYR A 92 1.44 19.32 -15.93
N GLU A 93 1.89 18.32 -16.65
CA GLU A 93 1.10 17.56 -17.62
C GLU A 93 0.69 16.23 -16.97
N MET A 94 -0.44 15.69 -17.41
CA MET A 94 -1.00 14.44 -16.88
C MET A 94 -0.73 13.33 -17.89
N ASN A 95 -0.17 12.22 -17.41
CA ASN A 95 0.21 11.09 -18.22
C ASN A 95 -0.34 9.78 -17.64
N ILE A 96 -0.58 8.82 -18.51
CA ILE A 96 -0.87 7.44 -18.14
C ILE A 96 0.37 6.61 -18.45
N MET A 97 1.02 6.10 -17.42
CA MET A 97 2.15 5.19 -17.51
C MET A 97 1.70 3.76 -17.35
N ASN A 98 2.21 2.86 -18.18
CA ASN A 98 1.96 1.43 -18.04
C ASN A 98 2.78 0.85 -16.87
N ILE A 99 2.20 0.81 -15.66
CA ILE A 99 2.81 0.22 -14.46
C ILE A 99 2.71 -1.31 -14.51
N GLY A 100 3.58 -1.99 -13.76
CA GLY A 100 3.54 -3.45 -13.63
C GLY A 100 2.15 -3.96 -13.24
N PRO A 101 1.75 -5.15 -13.72
CA PRO A 101 0.35 -5.60 -13.68
C PRO A 101 -0.11 -6.14 -12.32
N VAL A 102 0.80 -6.38 -11.37
CA VAL A 102 0.50 -7.19 -10.16
C VAL A 102 1.37 -6.76 -8.98
N PHE A 103 0.80 -6.76 -7.77
CA PHE A 103 1.55 -6.67 -6.52
C PHE A 103 1.94 -8.03 -5.92
N ALA A 104 3.12 -8.07 -5.29
CA ALA A 104 3.48 -9.20 -4.42
C ALA A 104 2.71 -9.14 -3.10
N GLY A 105 2.47 -10.29 -2.46
CA GLY A 105 1.70 -10.37 -1.21
C GLY A 105 2.21 -9.47 -0.07
N ARG A 106 3.53 -9.24 0.02
CA ARG A 106 4.12 -8.30 0.99
C ARG A 106 3.68 -6.85 0.75
N HIS A 107 3.50 -6.44 -0.51
CA HIS A 107 3.03 -5.10 -0.84
C HIS A 107 1.55 -4.91 -0.49
N ILE A 108 0.72 -5.96 -0.63
CA ILE A 108 -0.68 -5.96 -0.21
C ILE A 108 -0.79 -5.66 1.29
N ILE A 109 -0.01 -6.35 2.13
CA ILE A 109 0.01 -6.12 3.58
C ILE A 109 0.54 -4.73 3.91
N ARG A 110 1.66 -4.30 3.30
CA ARG A 110 2.25 -2.99 3.57
C ARG A 110 1.29 -1.84 3.25
N ARG A 111 0.41 -2.00 2.26
CA ARG A 111 -0.56 -0.99 1.88
C ARG A 111 -1.63 -0.73 2.95
N ALA A 112 -1.92 -1.73 3.79
CA ALA A 112 -2.85 -1.61 4.91
C ALA A 112 -2.24 -0.86 6.11
N ALA A 113 -0.91 -0.67 6.17
CA ALA A 113 -0.25 -0.06 7.32
C ALA A 113 -0.64 1.41 7.52
N ALA A 114 -0.57 2.23 6.48
CA ALA A 114 -0.90 3.66 6.59
C ALA A 114 -2.34 3.93 7.08
N PRO A 115 -3.40 3.33 6.49
CA PRO A 115 -4.76 3.54 7.00
C PRO A 115 -4.97 2.94 8.39
N ALA A 116 -4.31 1.83 8.74
CA ALA A 116 -4.40 1.26 10.08
C ALA A 116 -3.77 2.19 11.14
N LEU A 117 -2.55 2.69 10.89
CA LEU A 117 -1.91 3.65 11.79
C LEU A 117 -2.71 4.94 11.90
N PHE A 118 -3.28 5.42 10.79
CA PHE A 118 -4.16 6.59 10.79
C PHE A 118 -5.41 6.37 11.65
N SER A 119 -6.08 5.23 11.48
CA SER A 119 -7.27 4.85 12.24
C SER A 119 -6.96 4.78 13.73
N VAL A 120 -5.89 4.07 14.12
CA VAL A 120 -5.48 3.92 15.51
C VAL A 120 -5.08 5.26 16.13
N ALA A 121 -4.29 6.08 15.43
CA ALA A 121 -3.87 7.38 15.93
C ALA A 121 -5.07 8.32 16.14
N SER A 122 -5.98 8.39 15.17
CA SER A 122 -7.15 9.26 15.23
C SER A 122 -8.14 8.80 16.30
N ALA A 123 -8.33 7.48 16.43
CA ALA A 123 -9.14 6.87 17.48
C ALA A 123 -8.60 7.18 18.88
N SER A 124 -7.29 7.12 19.08
CA SER A 124 -6.65 7.45 20.36
C SER A 124 -6.77 8.95 20.69
N MET A 125 -6.64 9.84 19.69
CA MET A 125 -6.83 11.29 19.92
C MET A 125 -8.26 11.66 20.31
N LEU A 126 -9.26 10.99 19.73
CA LEU A 126 -10.67 11.25 19.98
C LEU A 126 -11.28 10.30 20.99
N ARG A 127 -10.42 9.61 21.75
CA ARG A 127 -10.82 8.53 22.63
C ARG A 127 -11.80 8.99 23.71
N GLU A 128 -11.57 10.12 24.36
CA GLU A 128 -12.46 10.63 25.41
C GLU A 128 -13.83 11.01 24.87
N VAL A 129 -13.87 11.56 23.65
CA VAL A 129 -15.13 11.89 22.96
C VAL A 129 -15.91 10.61 22.66
N ILE A 130 -15.22 9.55 22.21
CA ILE A 130 -15.83 8.24 21.92
C ILE A 130 -16.30 7.57 23.21
N ALA A 131 -15.47 7.57 24.27
CA ALA A 131 -15.81 6.99 25.56
C ALA A 131 -17.05 7.67 26.18
N GLY A 132 -17.09 9.00 26.13
CA GLY A 132 -18.25 9.79 26.57
C GLY A 132 -19.49 9.51 25.74
N TYR A 133 -19.37 9.39 24.42
CA TYR A 133 -20.50 9.04 23.55
C TYR A 133 -21.03 7.63 23.83
N LEU A 134 -20.13 6.64 23.98
CA LEU A 134 -20.48 5.25 24.23
C LEU A 134 -20.97 4.99 25.67
N ALA A 135 -20.92 6.00 26.54
CA ALA A 135 -21.28 5.92 27.96
C ALA A 135 -20.61 4.73 28.66
N ILE A 136 -19.34 4.46 28.30
CA ILE A 136 -18.59 3.36 28.89
C ILE A 136 -18.16 3.78 30.29
N GLY A 137 -18.74 3.14 31.31
CA GLY A 137 -18.31 3.31 32.69
C GLY A 137 -16.88 2.82 32.93
N PRO A 138 -16.23 3.22 34.03
CA PRO A 138 -14.89 2.76 34.37
C PRO A 138 -14.87 1.22 34.50
N PHE A 139 -13.86 0.57 33.93
CA PHE A 139 -13.64 -0.88 34.05
C PHE A 139 -12.85 -1.18 35.33
N PRO A 140 -13.50 -1.58 36.44
CA PRO A 140 -12.83 -1.61 37.74
C PRO A 140 -11.92 -2.83 37.94
N GLU A 141 -12.20 -3.94 37.25
CA GLU A 141 -11.51 -5.22 37.51
C GLU A 141 -10.29 -5.46 36.61
N SER A 142 -10.25 -4.84 35.43
CA SER A 142 -9.11 -4.93 34.53
C SER A 142 -9.00 -3.67 33.67
N PRO A 143 -8.33 -2.61 34.17
CA PRO A 143 -8.18 -1.37 33.41
C PRO A 143 -7.52 -1.66 32.07
N PHE A 144 -6.43 -2.43 32.06
CA PHE A 144 -5.69 -2.77 30.83
C PHE A 144 -6.56 -3.40 29.72
N LEU A 145 -7.43 -4.35 30.06
CA LEU A 145 -8.27 -5.02 29.07
C LEU A 145 -9.41 -4.12 28.57
N GLY A 146 -9.98 -3.29 29.45
CA GLY A 146 -10.98 -2.29 29.07
C GLY A 146 -10.41 -1.24 28.11
N GLU A 147 -9.21 -0.76 28.40
CA GLU A 147 -8.44 0.20 27.58
C GLU A 147 -8.14 -0.37 26.18
N ALA A 148 -7.76 -1.64 26.12
CA ALA A 148 -7.53 -2.37 24.88
C ALA A 148 -8.81 -2.47 24.04
N ALA A 149 -9.92 -2.87 24.67
CA ALA A 149 -11.21 -3.02 24.01
C ALA A 149 -11.72 -1.68 23.46
N LEU A 150 -11.66 -0.61 24.26
CA LEU A 150 -12.06 0.73 23.84
C LEU A 150 -11.22 1.25 22.67
N SER A 151 -9.90 1.07 22.74
CA SER A 151 -9.00 1.48 21.67
C SER A 151 -9.26 0.72 20.38
N LEU A 152 -9.57 -0.58 20.50
CA LEU A 152 -9.93 -1.43 19.36
C LEU A 152 -11.23 -0.98 18.70
N MET A 153 -12.29 -0.77 19.49
CA MET A 153 -13.58 -0.31 18.98
C MET A 153 -13.47 1.06 18.33
N SER A 154 -12.74 1.98 18.97
CA SER A 154 -12.49 3.31 18.45
C SER A 154 -11.75 3.23 17.12
N ALA A 155 -10.73 2.37 17.00
CA ALA A 155 -10.01 2.16 15.75
C ALA A 155 -10.93 1.58 14.65
N LEU A 156 -11.80 0.62 14.96
CA LEU A 156 -12.77 0.06 14.01
C LEU A 156 -13.78 1.12 13.52
N ILE A 157 -14.18 2.08 14.36
CA ILE A 157 -15.03 3.20 13.97
C ILE A 157 -14.29 4.15 13.01
N PHE A 158 -13.00 4.40 13.23
CA PHE A 158 -12.18 5.25 12.37
C PHE A 158 -11.67 4.55 11.10
N MET A 159 -11.74 3.23 11.03
CA MET A 159 -11.24 2.46 9.89
C MET A 159 -11.98 2.78 8.57
N PRO A 160 -13.32 2.86 8.50
CA PRO A 160 -14.03 3.36 7.32
C PRO A 160 -13.53 4.75 6.89
N ILE A 161 -13.45 5.70 7.83
CA ILE A 161 -12.97 7.07 7.54
C ILE A 161 -11.56 7.03 6.94
N ALA A 162 -10.66 6.22 7.51
CA ALA A 162 -9.32 6.02 6.96
C ALA A 162 -9.39 5.50 5.52
N LEU A 163 -10.22 4.49 5.26
CA LEU A 163 -10.33 3.90 3.93
C LEU A 163 -10.98 4.83 2.91
N LEU A 164 -11.96 5.64 3.30
CA LEU A 164 -12.53 6.71 2.48
C LEU A 164 -11.45 7.65 1.93
N ILE A 165 -10.40 7.91 2.73
CA ILE A 165 -9.27 8.77 2.37
C ILE A 165 -8.25 7.99 1.52
N PHE A 166 -7.85 6.79 1.94
CA PHE A 166 -6.73 6.07 1.32
C PHE A 166 -7.12 5.27 0.07
N MET A 167 -8.31 4.65 0.00
CA MET A 167 -8.72 3.85 -1.18
C MET A 167 -8.74 4.65 -2.49
N PRO A 168 -9.23 5.91 -2.56
CA PRO A 168 -9.16 6.70 -3.78
C PRO A 168 -7.72 6.91 -4.26
N THR A 169 -6.77 7.09 -3.33
CA THR A 169 -5.36 7.23 -3.67
C THR A 169 -4.79 5.94 -4.25
N TRP A 170 -5.29 4.79 -3.79
CA TRP A 170 -4.90 3.49 -4.30
C TRP A 170 -5.35 3.30 -5.74
N VAL A 171 -6.63 3.57 -5.99
CA VAL A 171 -7.23 3.54 -7.33
C VAL A 171 -6.44 4.39 -8.32
N LEU A 172 -6.05 5.60 -7.94
CA LEU A 172 -5.29 6.51 -8.80
C LEU A 172 -3.86 6.03 -9.06
N ASN A 173 -3.15 5.63 -8.01
CA ASN A 173 -1.77 5.15 -8.13
C ASN A 173 -1.70 3.84 -8.96
N ASP A 174 -2.67 2.96 -8.78
CA ASP A 174 -2.76 1.67 -9.48
C ASP A 174 -3.19 1.79 -10.94
N SER A 175 -3.87 2.89 -11.28
CA SER A 175 -4.24 3.21 -12.66
C SER A 175 -3.08 3.72 -13.50
N GLY A 176 -1.92 3.98 -12.89
CA GLY A 176 -0.74 4.51 -13.59
C GLY A 176 -0.85 5.98 -13.98
N ILE A 177 -1.76 6.71 -13.34
CA ILE A 177 -1.99 8.12 -13.64
C ILE A 177 -0.98 8.94 -12.85
N VAL A 178 -0.07 9.59 -13.58
CA VAL A 178 1.00 10.40 -13.03
C VAL A 178 0.91 11.82 -13.59
N THR A 179 1.47 12.76 -12.84
CA THR A 179 1.74 14.11 -13.32
C THR A 179 3.23 14.32 -13.42
N HIS A 180 3.71 14.80 -14.56
CA HIS A 180 5.10 15.17 -14.79
C HIS A 180 5.22 16.67 -14.99
N LEU A 181 6.36 17.23 -14.57
CA LEU A 181 6.65 18.64 -14.81
C LEU A 181 6.73 18.90 -16.32
N LYS A 182 6.10 19.98 -16.79
CA LYS A 182 6.12 20.35 -18.21
C LYS A 182 7.54 20.59 -18.70
N THR A 183 7.83 20.21 -19.95
CA THR A 183 9.15 20.42 -20.57
C THR A 183 9.56 21.89 -20.59
N SER A 184 8.61 22.81 -20.78
CA SER A 184 8.87 24.26 -20.73
C SER A 184 9.34 24.77 -19.35
N LYS A 185 9.07 24.01 -18.28
CA LYS A 185 9.56 24.34 -16.92
C LYS A 185 10.92 23.73 -16.61
N LEU A 186 11.39 22.78 -17.43
CA LEU A 186 12.74 22.20 -17.32
C LEU A 186 13.84 23.12 -17.88
N GLU A 187 13.47 24.17 -18.61
CA GLU A 187 14.42 25.23 -19.03
C GLU A 187 14.91 26.04 -17.83
N VAL A 188 14.06 26.19 -16.82
CA VAL A 188 14.45 26.67 -15.49
C VAL A 188 15.08 25.47 -14.77
N ARG A 189 16.11 25.68 -13.95
CA ARG A 189 16.81 24.64 -13.17
C ARG A 189 15.92 23.96 -12.10
N GLN A 190 14.78 23.40 -12.50
CA GLN A 190 13.88 22.59 -11.70
C GLN A 190 14.20 21.12 -11.98
N CYS A 191 14.25 20.33 -10.91
CA CYS A 191 14.45 18.89 -11.04
C CYS A 191 13.23 18.28 -11.74
N PRO A 192 13.43 17.31 -12.67
CA PRO A 192 12.32 16.57 -13.23
C PRO A 192 11.59 15.83 -12.10
N ASP A 193 10.27 16.04 -12.05
CA ASP A 193 9.41 15.49 -11.00
C ASP A 193 8.29 14.69 -11.65
N THR A 194 8.06 13.48 -11.16
CA THR A 194 6.97 12.59 -11.59
C THR A 194 6.28 12.06 -10.35
N GLN A 195 5.01 12.43 -10.19
CA GLN A 195 4.22 12.09 -9.01
C GLN A 195 2.94 11.38 -9.41
N GLY A 196 2.57 10.34 -8.67
CA GLY A 196 1.21 9.79 -8.77
C GLY A 196 0.19 10.79 -8.25
N VAL A 197 -0.98 10.89 -8.90
CA VAL A 197 -2.03 11.84 -8.51
C VAL A 197 -2.50 11.61 -7.07
N GLY A 198 -2.58 10.36 -6.63
CA GLY A 198 -2.95 10.03 -5.25
C GLY A 198 -1.83 10.22 -4.23
N ARG A 199 -0.59 10.45 -4.68
CA ARG A 199 0.60 10.40 -3.81
C ARG A 199 0.62 11.53 -2.78
N TRP A 200 0.19 12.74 -3.16
CA TRP A 200 0.19 13.88 -2.23
C TRP A 200 -0.75 13.63 -1.04
N VAL A 201 -1.98 13.17 -1.28
CA VAL A 201 -2.94 12.79 -0.24
C VAL A 201 -2.35 11.70 0.65
N SER A 202 -1.85 10.62 0.04
CA SER A 202 -1.29 9.50 0.81
C SER A 202 -0.05 9.91 1.63
N ASN A 203 0.75 10.86 1.15
CA ASN A 203 1.91 11.36 1.88
C ASN A 203 1.50 12.25 3.06
N ILE A 204 0.48 13.10 2.91
CA ILE A 204 -0.02 13.96 4.00
C ILE A 204 -0.60 13.09 5.11
N PHE A 205 -1.57 12.22 4.79
CA PHE A 205 -2.23 11.40 5.80
C PHE A 205 -1.34 10.27 6.32
N GLY A 206 -0.48 9.70 5.46
CA GLY A 206 0.51 8.72 5.87
C GLY A 206 1.62 9.32 6.75
N GLY A 207 2.06 10.54 6.44
CA GLY A 207 3.02 11.28 7.25
C GLY A 207 2.45 11.68 8.61
N TYR A 208 1.20 12.19 8.63
CA TYR A 208 0.46 12.40 9.87
C TYR A 208 0.37 11.11 10.69
N ALA A 209 -0.04 9.99 10.08
CA ALA A 209 -0.15 8.71 10.79
C ALA A 209 1.20 8.26 11.37
N LEU A 210 2.30 8.46 10.65
CA LEU A 210 3.64 8.08 11.10
C LEU A 210 4.12 8.88 12.32
N ILE A 211 3.70 10.14 12.45
CA ILE A 211 4.06 11.01 13.59
C ILE A 211 3.04 10.88 14.73
N ALA A 212 1.75 10.92 14.42
CA ALA A 212 0.68 10.90 15.40
C ALA A 212 0.61 9.56 16.12
N PHE A 213 0.77 8.44 15.41
CA PHE A 213 0.69 7.11 16.01
C PHE A 213 1.63 6.88 17.21
N PRO A 214 2.97 7.05 17.10
CA PRO A 214 3.84 6.78 18.24
C PRO A 214 3.55 7.73 19.41
N ILE A 215 3.19 9.00 19.13
CA ILE A 215 2.84 9.97 20.17
C ILE A 215 1.58 9.52 20.90
N THR A 216 0.51 9.22 20.17
CA THR A 216 -0.80 8.90 20.77
C THR A 216 -0.74 7.58 21.54
N MET A 217 -0.10 6.55 20.98
CA MET A 217 0.12 5.28 21.66
C MET A 217 0.97 5.43 22.93
N PHE A 218 2.06 6.21 22.87
CA PHE A 218 2.86 6.50 24.06
C PHE A 218 2.02 7.24 25.11
N THR A 219 1.26 8.26 24.69
CA THR A 219 0.45 9.04 25.64
C THR A 219 -0.64 8.20 26.31
N THR A 220 -1.30 7.34 25.53
CA THR A 220 -2.42 6.52 26.01
C THR A 220 -1.97 5.35 26.88
N TYR A 221 -0.92 4.61 26.48
CA TYR A 221 -0.56 3.36 27.14
C TYR A 221 0.64 3.44 28.07
N ILE A 222 1.39 4.55 28.04
CA ILE A 222 2.61 4.71 28.86
C ILE A 222 2.55 5.99 29.69
N TYR A 223 2.44 7.15 29.05
CA TYR A 223 2.50 8.43 29.76
C TYR A 223 1.33 8.60 30.74
N GLY A 224 0.10 8.45 30.28
CA GLY A 224 -1.09 8.61 31.11
C GLY A 224 -1.11 7.66 32.31
N PRO A 225 -1.05 6.33 32.09
CA PRO A 225 -1.17 5.35 33.16
C PRO A 225 -0.04 5.35 34.19
N TYR A 226 1.19 5.71 33.80
CA TYR A 226 2.34 5.60 34.70
C TYR A 226 2.92 6.94 35.12
N PHE A 227 3.14 7.86 34.18
CA PHE A 227 3.80 9.13 34.48
C PHE A 227 2.83 10.19 34.99
N ALA A 228 1.65 10.32 34.37
CA ALA A 228 0.65 11.30 34.80
C ALA A 228 -0.09 10.86 36.08
N ALA A 229 -0.27 9.55 36.28
CA ALA A 229 -0.91 8.99 37.46
C ALA A 229 0.07 8.69 38.62
N ASP A 230 1.37 8.93 38.43
CA ASP A 230 2.44 8.64 39.41
C ASP A 230 2.43 7.17 39.89
N VAL A 231 2.24 6.24 38.96
CA VAL A 231 2.20 4.78 39.20
C VAL A 231 3.47 4.14 38.65
N VAL A 232 4.20 3.41 39.49
CA VAL A 232 5.38 2.66 39.06
C VAL A 232 4.94 1.45 38.23
N PRO A 233 5.33 1.36 36.94
CA PRO A 233 4.91 0.26 36.08
C PRO A 233 5.56 -1.05 36.51
N THR A 234 4.76 -2.11 36.57
CA THR A 234 5.28 -3.48 36.69
C THR A 234 5.67 -4.03 35.31
N LEU A 235 6.56 -5.03 35.28
CA LEU A 235 6.99 -5.64 34.02
C LEU A 235 5.82 -6.22 33.18
N PRO A 236 4.84 -6.94 33.76
CA PRO A 236 3.69 -7.43 33.00
C PRO A 236 2.88 -6.31 32.35
N GLU A 237 2.73 -5.17 33.02
CA GLU A 237 1.98 -4.02 32.50
C GLU A 237 2.70 -3.35 31.33
N LEU A 238 4.03 -3.22 31.39
CA LEU A 238 4.84 -2.73 30.27
C LEU A 238 4.77 -3.65 29.05
N LEU A 239 4.82 -4.97 29.27
CA LEU A 239 4.66 -5.95 28.20
C LEU A 239 3.25 -5.90 27.60
N GLY A 240 2.24 -5.69 28.45
CA GLY A 240 0.87 -5.43 28.01
C GLY A 240 0.79 -4.19 27.12
N ALA A 241 1.30 -3.05 27.60
CA ALA A 241 1.30 -1.79 26.85
C ALA A 241 1.99 -1.96 25.49
N LEU A 242 3.17 -2.59 25.46
CA LEU A 242 3.89 -2.88 24.21
C LEU A 242 3.05 -3.77 23.27
N THR A 243 2.38 -4.78 23.83
CA THR A 243 1.49 -5.66 23.06
C THR A 243 0.33 -4.90 22.45
N LEU A 244 -0.25 -3.89 23.12
CA LEU A 244 -1.31 -3.06 22.54
C LEU A 244 -0.78 -2.09 21.49
N VAL A 245 0.35 -1.44 21.75
CA VAL A 245 1.00 -0.51 20.82
C VAL A 245 1.26 -1.21 19.49
N VAL A 246 1.76 -2.45 19.50
CA VAL A 246 2.04 -3.21 18.27
C VAL A 246 0.81 -3.96 17.75
N GLY A 247 0.04 -4.56 18.66
CA GLY A 247 -1.05 -5.47 18.33
C GLY A 247 -2.27 -4.78 17.74
N VAL A 248 -2.66 -3.60 18.24
CA VAL A 248 -3.85 -2.88 17.75
C VAL A 248 -3.70 -2.48 16.27
N PRO A 249 -2.59 -1.87 15.81
CA PRO A 249 -2.40 -1.61 14.37
C PRO A 249 -2.38 -2.88 13.52
N LEU A 250 -1.72 -3.94 13.98
CA LEU A 250 -1.67 -5.21 13.25
C LEU A 250 -3.07 -5.81 13.09
N PHE A 251 -3.91 -5.68 14.13
CA PHE A 251 -5.31 -6.08 14.06
C PHE A 251 -6.09 -5.27 13.03
N VAL A 252 -6.01 -3.94 13.07
CA VAL A 252 -6.71 -3.09 12.10
C VAL A 252 -6.22 -3.37 10.68
N MET A 253 -4.91 -3.61 10.50
CA MET A 253 -4.36 -4.07 9.23
C MET A 253 -5.01 -5.38 8.76
N ALA A 254 -5.25 -6.35 9.65
CA ALA A 254 -5.87 -7.62 9.30
C ALA A 254 -7.29 -7.45 8.74
N PHE A 255 -8.03 -6.42 9.17
CA PHE A 255 -9.36 -6.07 8.65
C PHE A 255 -9.30 -5.29 7.32
N ILE A 256 -8.26 -4.49 7.12
CA ILE A 256 -8.07 -3.72 5.89
C ILE A 256 -7.54 -4.60 4.73
N VAL A 257 -6.69 -5.59 5.02
CA VAL A 257 -6.06 -6.44 4.00
C VAL A 257 -7.07 -7.13 3.04
N PRO A 258 -8.19 -7.71 3.49
CA PRO A 258 -9.20 -8.29 2.59
C PRO A 258 -9.73 -7.27 1.57
N VAL A 259 -9.85 -6.01 1.98
CA VAL A 259 -10.29 -4.92 1.12
C VAL A 259 -9.22 -4.58 0.08
N VAL A 260 -7.94 -4.56 0.49
CA VAL A 260 -6.81 -4.39 -0.45
C VAL A 260 -6.76 -5.54 -1.46
N VAL A 261 -7.05 -6.78 -1.05
CA VAL A 261 -7.13 -7.94 -1.94
C VAL A 261 -8.26 -7.78 -2.97
N VAL A 262 -9.43 -7.31 -2.56
CA VAL A 262 -10.54 -7.02 -3.48
C VAL A 262 -10.21 -5.86 -4.42
N ASN A 263 -9.49 -4.84 -3.94
CA ASN A 263 -8.99 -3.76 -4.78
C ASN A 263 -8.04 -4.29 -5.87
N GLU A 264 -7.07 -5.12 -5.49
CA GLU A 264 -6.15 -5.77 -6.44
C GLU A 264 -6.91 -6.59 -7.49
N HIS A 265 -7.93 -7.34 -7.09
CA HIS A 265 -8.73 -8.14 -8.02
C HIS A 265 -9.55 -7.26 -8.99
N SER A 266 -10.01 -6.10 -8.52
CA SER A 266 -10.83 -5.17 -9.29
C SER A 266 -10.01 -4.19 -10.15
N GLN A 267 -8.68 -4.19 -10.00
CA GLN A 267 -7.79 -3.17 -10.55
C GLN A 267 -7.91 -3.07 -12.07
N ASP A 268 -7.98 -4.17 -12.81
CA ASP A 268 -8.04 -4.13 -14.27
C ASP A 268 -9.25 -3.36 -14.80
N ARG A 269 -10.42 -3.57 -14.18
CA ARG A 269 -11.65 -2.88 -14.55
C ARG A 269 -11.56 -1.39 -14.22
N ILE A 270 -11.04 -1.08 -13.04
CA ILE A 270 -10.93 0.30 -12.53
C ILE A 270 -9.89 1.07 -13.32
N ARG A 271 -8.72 0.49 -13.59
CA ARG A 271 -7.67 1.07 -14.42
C ARG A 271 -8.19 1.48 -15.79
N ARG A 272 -9.01 0.64 -16.44
CA ARG A 272 -9.65 1.00 -17.71
C ARG A 272 -10.55 2.22 -17.51
N LYS A 273 -11.47 2.22 -16.53
CA LYS A 273 -12.39 3.34 -16.28
C LYS A 273 -11.65 4.64 -15.98
N MET A 274 -10.69 4.61 -15.08
CA MET A 274 -9.88 5.76 -14.68
C MET A 274 -8.98 6.24 -15.81
N GLY A 275 -8.43 5.33 -16.62
CA GLY A 275 -7.68 5.68 -17.83
C GLY A 275 -8.52 6.44 -18.84
N HIS A 276 -9.75 5.98 -19.12
CA HIS A 276 -10.67 6.71 -20.01
C HIS A 276 -11.02 8.09 -19.45
N LEU A 277 -11.26 8.19 -18.14
CA LEU A 277 -11.53 9.48 -17.49
C LEU A 277 -10.32 10.43 -17.60
N ALA A 278 -9.11 9.92 -17.36
CA ALA A 278 -7.89 10.70 -17.48
C ALA A 278 -7.66 11.19 -18.92
N ILE A 279 -7.89 10.33 -19.92
CA ILE A 279 -7.82 10.71 -21.34
C ILE A 279 -8.83 11.82 -21.66
N LYS A 280 -10.06 11.72 -21.17
CA LYS A 280 -11.07 12.79 -21.33
C LYS A 280 -10.63 14.12 -20.71
N LEU A 281 -9.78 14.08 -19.70
CA LEU A 281 -9.20 15.26 -19.03
C LEU A 281 -7.87 15.72 -19.65
N GLY A 282 -7.51 15.16 -20.81
CA GLY A 282 -6.33 15.52 -21.59
C GLY A 282 -5.06 14.81 -21.16
N ALA A 283 -5.15 13.64 -20.53
CA ALA A 283 -3.96 12.83 -20.25
C ALA A 283 -3.45 12.15 -21.53
N THR A 284 -2.12 12.18 -21.70
CA THR A 284 -1.43 11.47 -22.78
C THR A 284 -0.94 10.10 -22.31
N VAL A 285 -0.95 9.11 -23.19
CA VAL A 285 -0.44 7.76 -22.87
C VAL A 285 1.05 7.74 -23.21
N VAL A 286 1.89 7.43 -22.20
CA VAL A 286 3.34 7.33 -22.39
C VAL A 286 3.72 5.86 -22.37
N GLU A 287 4.23 5.39 -23.51
CA GLU A 287 4.90 4.11 -23.57
C GLU A 287 6.24 4.21 -22.85
N LYS A 288 6.57 3.19 -22.07
CA LYS A 288 7.90 3.08 -21.46
C LYS A 288 8.90 2.91 -22.60
N GLU A 289 9.59 3.98 -22.98
CA GLU A 289 10.79 3.83 -23.78
C GLU A 289 11.71 2.88 -23.01
N ALA A 290 12.13 1.80 -23.67
CA ALA A 290 13.10 0.90 -23.09
C ALA A 290 14.34 1.75 -22.81
N ILE A 291 14.57 2.08 -21.54
CA ILE A 291 15.78 2.74 -21.08
C ILE A 291 16.89 1.74 -21.43
N LYS A 292 17.45 1.85 -22.63
CA LYS A 292 18.75 1.28 -22.94
C LYS A 292 19.62 1.85 -21.84
N LYS A 293 20.10 1.00 -20.94
CA LYS A 293 21.21 1.35 -20.06
C LYS A 293 22.28 1.87 -20.99
N THR A 294 22.36 3.18 -21.15
CA THR A 294 23.55 3.83 -21.65
C THR A 294 24.54 3.47 -20.59
N THR A 295 25.35 2.45 -20.87
CA THR A 295 26.62 2.27 -20.22
C THR A 295 27.25 3.64 -20.34
N ARG A 296 27.24 4.41 -19.25
CA ARG A 296 28.04 5.62 -19.17
C ARG A 296 29.43 5.09 -19.43
N VAL A 297 29.93 5.30 -20.64
CA VAL A 297 31.35 5.23 -20.91
C VAL A 297 31.87 6.34 -20.03
N SER A 298 32.28 5.98 -18.81
CA SER A 298 33.07 6.86 -17.98
C SER A 298 34.25 7.21 -18.86
N THR A 299 34.21 8.41 -19.43
CA THR A 299 35.38 8.99 -20.07
C THR A 299 36.26 9.49 -18.92
N GLU A 300 36.63 8.58 -18.02
CA GLU A 300 37.64 8.78 -16.99
C GLU A 300 38.94 8.26 -17.57
N GLY A 301 39.46 9.05 -18.52
CA GLY A 301 40.89 9.11 -18.82
C GLY A 301 41.55 10.32 -18.16
N ILE A 302 40.94 10.93 -17.13
CA ILE A 302 41.49 12.16 -16.50
C ILE A 302 41.57 12.08 -14.96
N LEU A 303 41.04 11.04 -14.30
CA LEU A 303 41.30 10.82 -12.88
C LEU A 303 42.01 9.48 -12.67
N ALA A 304 43.33 9.58 -12.70
CA ALA A 304 44.26 8.52 -12.36
C ALA A 304 43.93 7.92 -10.99
N GLU A 305 43.68 6.61 -10.99
CA GLU A 305 44.50 5.63 -10.28
C GLU A 305 45.17 6.13 -8.98
N SER A 306 44.47 6.02 -7.84
CA SER A 306 45.03 5.58 -6.54
C SER A 306 44.07 5.81 -5.38
N ALA A 307 43.15 4.87 -5.14
CA ALA A 307 42.73 4.42 -3.81
C ALA A 307 41.47 3.56 -3.91
N GLY A 308 41.47 2.42 -3.22
CA GLY A 308 40.25 1.66 -2.93
C GLY A 308 40.07 0.40 -3.76
N LYS A 309 41.01 -0.54 -3.66
CA LYS A 309 40.69 -1.96 -3.81
C LYS A 309 39.65 -2.31 -2.73
N GLU A 310 38.41 -2.55 -3.14
CA GLU A 310 37.57 -3.52 -2.44
C GLU A 310 36.80 -4.38 -3.45
N ILE A 311 36.95 -5.67 -3.23
CA ILE A 311 36.68 -6.78 -4.13
C ILE A 311 35.23 -7.21 -3.93
N VAL A 312 34.36 -7.03 -4.93
CA VAL A 312 33.16 -7.89 -5.07
C VAL A 312 32.88 -8.21 -6.55
N SER A 313 33.34 -9.40 -6.93
CA SER A 313 32.86 -10.31 -7.98
C SER A 313 32.67 -9.78 -9.41
N SER A 314 33.76 -9.75 -10.16
CA SER A 314 33.83 -9.69 -11.63
C SER A 314 33.51 -11.02 -12.33
N ALA A 315 32.87 -11.98 -11.67
CA ALA A 315 32.55 -13.29 -12.24
C ALA A 315 31.26 -13.33 -13.10
N LYS A 316 30.43 -12.27 -13.10
CA LYS A 316 29.16 -12.24 -13.86
C LYS A 316 29.20 -11.49 -15.19
N THR A 317 30.29 -10.76 -15.47
CA THR A 317 30.42 -9.96 -16.70
C THR A 317 30.97 -10.77 -17.88
N VAL A 318 31.77 -11.81 -17.62
CA VAL A 318 32.36 -12.65 -18.69
C VAL A 318 31.31 -13.57 -19.34
N ASP A 319 30.32 -14.04 -18.58
CA ASP A 319 29.25 -14.90 -19.12
C ASP A 319 28.26 -14.16 -20.02
N LEU A 320 28.04 -12.86 -19.76
CA LEU A 320 27.12 -12.07 -20.58
C LEU A 320 27.70 -11.76 -21.96
N GLU A 321 29.01 -11.49 -22.04
CA GLU A 321 29.71 -11.27 -23.31
C GLU A 321 29.77 -12.53 -24.17
N LYS A 322 30.00 -13.69 -23.54
CA LYS A 322 29.99 -14.98 -24.25
C LYS A 322 28.60 -15.30 -24.81
N LYS A 323 27.54 -15.03 -24.03
CA LYS A 323 26.15 -15.24 -24.46
C LYS A 323 25.73 -14.30 -25.60
N LEU A 324 26.14 -13.03 -25.55
CA LEU A 324 25.91 -12.05 -26.63
C LEU A 324 26.70 -12.38 -27.91
N LYS A 325 27.91 -12.94 -27.81
CA LYS A 325 28.67 -13.40 -28.98
C LYS A 325 28.01 -14.61 -29.65
N LEU A 326 27.46 -15.54 -28.87
CA LEU A 326 26.72 -16.69 -29.38
C LEU A 326 25.43 -16.29 -30.09
N GLU A 327 24.62 -15.41 -29.49
CA GLU A 327 23.38 -14.92 -30.13
C GLU A 327 23.67 -14.14 -31.44
N ARG A 328 24.76 -13.37 -31.51
CA ARG A 328 25.16 -12.68 -32.75
C ARG A 328 25.62 -13.66 -33.84
N GLN A 329 26.27 -14.77 -33.47
CA GLN A 329 26.65 -15.80 -34.44
C GLN A 329 25.43 -16.53 -35.00
N GLU A 330 24.43 -16.86 -34.17
CA GLU A 330 23.20 -17.51 -34.63
C GLU A 330 22.38 -16.63 -35.59
N ILE A 331 22.27 -15.32 -35.31
CA ILE A 331 21.57 -14.38 -36.21
C ILE A 331 22.29 -14.27 -37.56
N THR A 332 23.62 -14.26 -37.56
CA THR A 332 24.42 -14.14 -38.79
C THR A 332 24.31 -15.40 -39.66
N ILE A 333 24.26 -16.58 -39.04
CA ILE A 333 24.07 -17.86 -39.74
C ILE A 333 22.66 -17.95 -40.32
N SER A 334 21.63 -17.55 -39.56
CA SER A 334 20.24 -17.53 -40.02
C SER A 334 20.03 -16.60 -41.22
N GLN A 335 20.62 -15.40 -41.19
CA GLN A 335 20.50 -14.46 -42.32
C GLN A 335 21.24 -14.93 -43.58
N LYS A 336 22.41 -15.58 -43.46
CA LYS A 336 23.07 -16.20 -44.62
C LYS A 336 22.23 -17.34 -45.22
N GLY A 337 21.59 -18.16 -44.40
CA GLY A 337 20.70 -19.24 -44.87
C GLY A 337 19.47 -18.72 -45.65
N VAL A 338 18.88 -17.61 -45.20
CA VAL A 338 17.74 -16.99 -45.89
C VAL A 338 18.14 -16.37 -47.24
N ARG A 339 19.34 -15.79 -47.34
CA ARG A 339 19.84 -15.19 -48.59
C ARG A 339 20.12 -16.25 -49.67
N VAL A 340 20.74 -17.37 -49.29
CA VAL A 340 21.02 -18.49 -50.21
C VAL A 340 19.72 -19.11 -50.75
N ARG A 341 18.67 -19.21 -49.93
CA ARG A 341 17.35 -19.71 -50.40
C ARG A 341 16.66 -18.78 -51.39
N LYS A 342 16.81 -17.45 -51.25
CA LYS A 342 16.25 -16.49 -52.22
C LYS A 342 16.96 -16.57 -53.57
N GLU A 343 18.28 -16.63 -53.58
CA GLU A 343 19.07 -16.72 -54.82
C GLU A 343 18.85 -18.04 -55.58
N ALA A 344 18.63 -19.15 -54.87
CA ALA A 344 18.29 -20.42 -55.49
C ALA A 344 16.88 -20.42 -56.12
N LYS A 345 15.94 -19.66 -55.56
CA LYS A 345 14.58 -19.53 -56.09
C LYS A 345 14.55 -18.65 -57.35
N ASP A 346 15.26 -17.52 -57.34
CA ASP A 346 15.34 -16.61 -58.48
C ASP A 346 16.05 -17.24 -59.70
N LYS A 347 17.03 -18.14 -59.48
CA LYS A 347 17.64 -18.90 -60.59
C LYS A 347 16.72 -19.96 -61.20
N LYS A 348 15.73 -20.46 -60.44
CA LYS A 348 14.80 -21.48 -60.92
C LYS A 348 13.68 -20.87 -61.77
N ASP A 349 13.26 -19.64 -61.44
CA ASP A 349 12.24 -18.91 -62.20
C ASP A 349 12.77 -18.31 -63.51
N LYS A 350 14.09 -18.11 -63.67
CA LYS A 350 14.71 -17.69 -64.94
C LYS A 350 14.94 -18.83 -65.96
N LYS A 351 14.65 -20.08 -65.61
CA LYS A 351 14.81 -21.26 -66.50
C LYS A 351 13.48 -21.85 -66.99
N ARG A 352 12.37 -21.19 -66.68
CA ARG A 352 11.07 -21.38 -67.33
C ARG A 352 10.82 -20.19 -68.23
#